data_AF-A0A929B2Y6-F1
#
_entry.id   AF-A0A929B2Y6-F1
#
_cell.length_a   1.000
_cell.length_b   1.000
_cell.length_c   1.000
_cell.angle_alpha   90.00
_cell.angle_beta   90.00
_cell.angle_gamma   90.00
#
_symmetry.space_group_name_H-M   'P 1'
#
loop_
_entity.id
_entity.type
_entity.pdbx_description
1 polymer ?
#
loop_
_entity_poly.entity_id
_entity_poly.type
_entity_poly.pdbx_seq_one_letter_code
_entity_poly.pdbx_strand_id
1 'polypeptide(L)'
;MSSTCNFSHLEALKKVKERRRITGKELHQATGLAESNLSDFFKGKINVVITTLDKIVDGMEKVSPGARQEYARELAGIIYSEKIETIGIEQQINTLPKELKKQLIMAIVESIARDPEPAFSSSKF
;
A
#
# COMPACT_ATOMS: atom_id res chain seq x y z
N MET A 1 15.07 -5.62 -9.17
CA MET A 1 14.59 -5.03 -7.90
C MET A 1 14.79 -3.52 -7.98
N SER A 2 13.97 -2.69 -7.31
CA SER A 2 14.23 -1.25 -7.04
C SER A 2 13.37 -0.16 -7.69
N SER A 3 12.08 -0.38 -7.98
CA SER A 3 11.15 0.74 -8.27
C SER A 3 10.00 0.90 -7.27
N THR A 4 9.67 -0.15 -6.49
CA THR A 4 8.51 -0.14 -5.58
C THR A 4 8.80 0.47 -4.21
N CYS A 5 10.01 0.31 -3.66
CA CYS A 5 10.34 0.79 -2.31
C CYS A 5 10.11 2.31 -2.15
N ASN A 6 10.56 3.13 -3.10
CA ASN A 6 10.39 4.59 -3.03
C ASN A 6 8.93 5.01 -3.04
N PHE A 7 8.07 4.27 -3.76
CA PHE A 7 6.64 4.54 -3.80
C PHE A 7 5.97 4.29 -2.45
N SER A 8 6.24 3.13 -1.83
CA SER A 8 5.68 2.80 -0.51
C SER A 8 6.11 3.80 0.58
N HIS A 9 7.37 4.27 0.53
CA HIS A 9 7.85 5.32 1.44
C HIS A 9 7.15 6.66 1.22
N LEU A 10 7.00 7.09 -0.03
CA LEU A 10 6.31 8.33 -0.39
C LEU A 10 4.86 8.32 0.11
N GLU A 11 4.13 7.22 -0.15
CA GLU A 11 2.74 7.07 0.27
C GLU A 11 2.59 7.08 1.81
N ALA A 12 3.47 6.38 2.53
CA ALA A 12 3.48 6.41 3.98
C ALA A 12 3.73 7.83 4.53
N LEU A 13 4.70 8.57 3.97
CA LEU A 13 4.99 9.94 4.39
C LEU A 13 3.84 10.90 4.08
N LYS A 14 3.19 10.78 2.92
CA LYS A 14 2.00 11.59 2.58
C LYS A 14 0.90 11.42 3.63
N LYS A 15 0.54 10.17 3.94
CA LYS A 15 -0.51 9.87 4.92
C LYS A 15 -0.22 10.48 6.30
N VAL A 16 1.01 10.32 6.79
CA VAL A 16 1.40 10.90 8.09
C VAL A 16 1.38 12.44 8.03
N LYS A 17 1.89 13.03 6.95
CA LYS A 17 1.90 14.48 6.75
C LYS A 17 0.48 15.06 6.78
N GLU A 18 -0.46 14.41 6.10
CA GLU A 18 -1.87 14.81 6.05
C GLU A 18 -2.56 14.65 7.41
N ARG A 19 -2.44 13.47 8.04
CA ARG A 19 -3.09 13.21 9.34
C ARG A 19 -2.60 14.15 10.45
N ARG A 20 -1.31 14.49 10.43
CA ARG A 20 -0.70 15.40 11.41
C ARG A 20 -0.74 16.87 11.00
N ARG A 21 -1.32 17.17 9.83
CA ARG A 21 -1.43 18.53 9.27
C ARG A 21 -0.07 19.24 9.14
N ILE A 22 1.00 18.49 8.90
CA ILE A 22 2.35 19.02 8.74
C ILE A 22 2.43 19.73 7.38
N THR A 23 2.83 21.00 7.39
CA THR A 23 2.96 21.82 6.19
C THR A 23 4.32 21.66 5.52
N GLY A 24 4.41 22.03 4.23
CA GLY A 24 5.69 22.04 3.51
C GLY A 24 6.69 23.04 4.11
N LYS A 25 6.19 24.17 4.62
CA LYS A 25 6.98 25.21 5.27
C LYS A 25 7.61 24.74 6.58
N GLU A 26 6.84 24.05 7.42
CA GLU A 26 7.36 23.45 8.67
C GLU A 26 8.44 22.41 8.38
N LEU A 27 8.24 21.58 7.34
CA LEU A 27 9.27 20.63 6.91
C LEU A 27 10.50 21.32 6.36
N HIS A 28 10.37 22.37 5.57
CA HIS A 28 11.50 23.14 5.09
C HIS A 28 12.34 23.67 6.26
N GLN A 29 11.68 24.27 7.25
CA GLN A 29 12.34 24.78 8.45
C GLN A 29 13.01 23.67 9.28
N ALA A 30 12.37 22.51 9.42
CA ALA A 30 12.88 21.42 10.24
C ALA A 30 13.99 20.58 9.57
N THR A 31 14.00 20.51 8.23
CA THR A 31 14.91 19.67 7.44
C THR A 31 16.03 20.43 6.74
N GLY A 32 15.85 21.73 6.51
CA GLY A 32 16.73 22.54 5.67
C GLY A 32 16.62 22.22 4.16
N LEU A 33 15.69 21.35 3.75
CA LEU A 33 15.45 21.03 2.34
C LEU A 33 14.58 22.12 1.70
N ALA A 34 14.89 22.51 0.46
CA ALA A 34 14.09 23.51 -0.27
C ALA A 34 12.61 23.08 -0.38
N GLU A 35 11.68 24.02 -0.19
CA GLU A 35 10.23 23.76 -0.30
C GLU A 35 9.84 23.19 -1.67
N SER A 36 10.51 23.62 -2.75
CA SER A 36 10.33 23.08 -4.10
C SER A 36 10.65 21.58 -4.16
N ASN A 37 11.77 21.16 -3.58
CA ASN A 37 12.19 19.76 -3.56
C ASN A 37 11.22 18.91 -2.72
N LEU A 38 10.77 19.42 -1.58
CA LEU A 38 9.76 18.74 -0.76
C LEU A 38 8.45 18.60 -1.53
N SER A 39 7.98 19.66 -2.18
CA SER A 39 6.77 19.64 -3.02
C SER A 39 6.89 18.61 -4.15
N ASP A 40 8.01 18.61 -4.88
CA ASP A 40 8.21 17.69 -6.00
C ASP A 40 8.33 16.24 -5.53
N PHE A 41 8.96 15.99 -4.38
CA PHE A 41 8.98 14.68 -3.75
C PHE A 41 7.56 14.22 -3.39
N PHE A 42 6.79 15.04 -2.67
CA PHE A 42 5.42 14.70 -2.29
C PHE A 42 4.46 14.59 -3.49
N LYS A 43 4.80 15.15 -4.65
CA LYS A 43 4.08 14.95 -5.92
C LYS A 43 4.56 13.72 -6.70
N GLY A 44 5.58 13.00 -6.22
CA GLY A 44 6.17 11.85 -6.90
C GLY A 44 6.97 12.21 -8.16
N LYS A 45 7.35 13.49 -8.34
CA LYS A 45 8.11 13.95 -9.51
C LYS A 45 9.60 13.65 -9.43
N ILE A 46 10.11 13.48 -8.21
CA ILE A 46 11.52 13.17 -7.95
C ILE A 46 11.64 11.99 -7.00
N ASN A 47 12.61 11.12 -7.27
CA ASN A 47 13.06 10.12 -6.32
C ASN A 47 14.13 10.72 -5.40
N VAL A 48 14.10 10.36 -4.13
CA VAL A 48 15.07 10.82 -3.15
C VAL A 48 15.92 9.65 -2.65
N VAL A 49 17.18 9.93 -2.30
CA VAL A 49 18.07 8.95 -1.67
C VAL A 49 17.66 8.72 -0.21
N ILE A 50 18.05 7.57 0.35
CA ILE A 50 17.72 7.14 1.73
C ILE A 50 18.07 8.24 2.75
N THR A 51 19.21 8.89 2.60
CA THR A 51 19.65 9.97 3.51
C THR A 51 18.74 11.19 3.50
N THR A 52 18.11 11.51 2.36
CA THR A 52 17.10 12.57 2.26
C THR A 52 15.78 12.13 2.87
N LEU A 53 15.41 10.86 2.68
CA LEU A 53 14.24 10.23 3.30
C LEU A 53 14.30 10.29 4.82
N ASP A 54 15.44 9.90 5.42
CA ASP A 54 15.67 9.98 6.86
C ASP A 54 15.55 11.43 7.38
N LYS A 55 16.11 12.40 6.65
CA LYS A 55 15.95 13.82 7.00
C LYS A 55 14.49 14.26 7.02
N ILE A 56 13.68 13.79 6.08
CA ILE A 56 12.25 14.10 6.04
C ILE A 56 11.54 13.50 7.25
N VAL A 57 11.81 12.23 7.57
CA VAL A 57 11.25 11.55 8.76
C VAL A 57 11.64 12.28 10.04
N ASP A 58 12.90 12.68 10.18
CA ASP A 58 13.39 13.47 11.31
C ASP A 58 12.73 14.85 11.38
N GLY A 59 12.54 15.51 10.25
CA GLY A 59 11.82 16.77 10.18
C GLY A 59 10.39 16.63 10.67
N MET A 60 9.68 15.57 10.24
CA MET A 60 8.32 15.29 10.70
C MET A 60 8.27 15.03 12.20
N GLU A 61 9.23 14.29 12.76
CA GLU A 61 9.31 14.02 14.20
C GLU A 61 9.56 15.30 15.01
N LYS A 62 10.43 16.19 14.52
CA LYS A 62 10.66 17.50 15.16
C LYS A 62 9.43 18.39 15.16
N VAL A 63 8.67 18.40 14.05
CA VAL A 63 7.45 19.21 13.92
C VAL A 63 6.30 18.61 14.73
N SER A 64 6.18 17.29 14.74
CA SER A 64 5.09 16.58 15.42
C SER A 64 5.61 15.28 16.04
N PRO A 65 5.93 15.27 17.35
CA PRO A 65 6.46 14.10 18.05
C PRO A 65 5.59 12.85 17.89
N GLY A 66 6.21 11.72 17.60
CA GLY A 66 5.56 10.45 17.27
C GLY A 66 5.30 10.22 15.78
N ALA A 67 5.63 11.18 14.90
CA ALA A 67 5.42 11.05 13.45
C ALA A 67 6.27 9.93 12.87
N ARG A 68 7.48 9.71 13.40
CA ARG A 68 8.36 8.60 13.02
C ARG A 68 7.72 7.24 13.31
N GLN A 69 7.10 7.09 14.49
CA GLN A 69 6.44 5.84 14.85
C GLN A 69 5.23 5.56 13.96
N GLU A 70 4.44 6.60 13.67
CA GLU A 70 3.27 6.49 12.80
C GLU A 70 3.67 6.17 11.35
N TYR A 71 4.74 6.80 10.86
CA TYR A 71 5.35 6.50 9.57
C TYR A 71 5.80 5.05 9.48
N ALA A 72 6.53 4.56 10.48
CA ALA A 72 6.98 3.16 10.50
C ALA A 72 5.80 2.18 10.47
N ARG A 73 4.72 2.48 11.21
CA ARG A 73 3.49 1.67 11.20
C ARG A 73 2.81 1.68 9.82
N GLU A 74 2.68 2.84 9.18
CA GLU A 74 2.09 2.93 7.82
C GLU A 74 2.92 2.18 6.80
N LEU A 75 4.23 2.39 6.79
CA LEU A 75 5.14 1.74 5.86
C LEU A 75 5.09 0.23 6.00
N ALA A 76 5.12 -0.27 7.24
CA ALA A 76 4.94 -1.70 7.51
C ALA A 76 3.60 -2.19 6.95
N GLY A 77 2.50 -1.48 7.24
CA GLY A 77 1.17 -1.81 6.72
C GLY A 77 1.13 -1.97 5.20
N ILE A 78 1.72 -1.02 4.46
CA ILE A 78 1.80 -1.05 2.99
C ILE A 78 2.62 -2.26 2.51
N ILE A 79 3.80 -2.49 3.09
CA ILE A 79 4.67 -3.61 2.71
C ILE A 79 4.00 -4.96 3.00
N TYR A 80 3.26 -5.08 4.10
CA TYR A 80 2.54 -6.30 4.43
C TYR A 80 1.32 -6.52 3.53
N SER A 81 0.55 -5.47 3.20
CA SER A 81 -0.59 -5.61 2.27
C SER A 81 -0.14 -6.05 0.87
N GLU A 82 0.94 -5.47 0.36
CA GLU A 82 1.51 -5.86 -0.96
C GLU A 82 2.01 -7.32 -0.96
N LYS A 83 2.52 -7.80 0.17
CA LYS A 83 2.93 -9.22 0.32
C LYS A 83 1.75 -10.18 0.49
N ILE A 84 0.65 -9.76 1.11
CA ILE A 84 -0.50 -10.63 1.35
C ILE A 84 -1.22 -10.98 0.04
N GLU A 85 -1.24 -10.08 -0.96
CA GLU A 85 -1.81 -10.38 -2.28
C GLU A 85 -1.09 -11.53 -3.01
N THR A 86 0.15 -11.84 -2.66
CA THR A 86 0.92 -12.94 -3.29
C THR A 86 1.16 -14.15 -2.38
N ILE A 87 1.06 -14.01 -1.06
CA ILE A 87 1.45 -15.07 -0.10
C ILE A 87 0.25 -15.59 0.72
N GLY A 88 -0.82 -14.80 0.85
CA GLY A 88 -1.90 -15.08 1.80
C GLY A 88 -2.74 -16.31 1.46
N ILE A 89 -3.16 -16.45 0.21
CA ILE A 89 -4.12 -17.49 -0.18
C ILE A 89 -3.45 -18.88 -0.19
N GLU A 90 -2.26 -19.00 -0.78
CA GLU A 90 -1.58 -20.30 -0.88
C GLU A 90 -1.19 -20.86 0.48
N GLN A 91 -0.65 -20.03 1.39
CA GLN A 91 -0.30 -20.49 2.74
C GLN A 91 -1.54 -20.86 3.55
N GLN A 92 -2.60 -20.04 3.48
CA GLN A 92 -3.87 -20.35 4.15
C GLN A 92 -4.48 -21.64 3.62
N ILE A 93 -4.55 -21.81 2.28
CA ILE A 93 -5.00 -23.07 1.66
C ILE A 93 -4.13 -24.21 2.15
N ASN A 94 -2.81 -24.09 2.13
CA ASN A 94 -1.90 -25.17 2.53
C ASN A 94 -2.04 -25.57 4.01
N THR A 95 -2.41 -24.65 4.89
CA THR A 95 -2.70 -24.95 6.31
C THR A 95 -4.06 -25.59 6.56
N LEU A 96 -4.97 -25.59 5.58
CA LEU A 96 -6.30 -26.20 5.75
C LEU A 96 -6.20 -27.74 5.90
N PRO A 97 -7.03 -28.34 6.77
CA PRO A 97 -7.26 -29.77 6.81
C PRO A 97 -7.63 -30.32 5.42
N LYS A 98 -7.20 -31.55 5.10
CA LYS A 98 -7.42 -32.19 3.80
C LYS A 98 -8.89 -32.17 3.36
N GLU A 99 -9.82 -32.31 4.30
CA GLU A 99 -11.25 -32.34 4.00
C GLU A 99 -11.81 -30.97 3.58
N LEU A 100 -11.40 -29.91 4.26
CA LEU A 100 -11.79 -28.54 3.91
C LEU A 100 -11.17 -28.09 2.57
N LYS A 101 -9.95 -28.54 2.26
CA LYS A 101 -9.34 -28.32 0.93
C LYS A 101 -10.19 -28.92 -0.19
N LYS A 102 -10.67 -30.15 -0.02
CA LYS A 102 -11.52 -30.81 -1.01
C LYS A 102 -12.84 -30.08 -1.21
N GLN A 103 -13.48 -29.68 -0.11
CA GLN A 103 -14.74 -28.92 -0.17
C GLN A 103 -14.56 -27.57 -0.87
N LEU A 104 -13.46 -26.86 -0.57
CA LEU A 104 -13.12 -25.61 -1.23
C LEU A 104 -12.89 -25.81 -2.74
N ILE A 105 -12.14 -26.84 -3.13
CA ILE A 105 -11.91 -27.17 -4.55
C ILE A 105 -13.23 -27.45 -5.26
N MET A 106 -14.12 -28.25 -4.65
CA MET A 106 -15.42 -28.57 -5.23
C MET A 106 -16.27 -27.31 -5.44
N ALA A 107 -16.38 -26.46 -4.41
CA ALA A 107 -17.15 -25.23 -4.48
C ALA A 107 -16.64 -24.25 -5.55
N ILE A 108 -15.32 -24.18 -5.75
CA ILE A 108 -14.71 -23.37 -6.81
C ILE A 108 -15.07 -23.94 -8.19
N VAL A 109 -14.92 -25.25 -8.39
CA VAL A 109 -15.28 -25.92 -9.67
C VAL A 109 -16.74 -25.70 -10.01
N GLU A 110 -17.66 -25.85 -9.05
CA GLU A 110 -19.10 -25.61 -9.24
C GLU A 110 -19.45 -24.15 -9.54
N SER A 111 -18.65 -23.22 -9.03
CA SER A 111 -18.84 -21.79 -9.28
C SER A 111 -18.35 -21.39 -10.67
N ILE A 112 -17.30 -22.04 -11.18
CA ILE A 112 -16.75 -21.81 -12.53
C ILE A 112 -17.59 -22.53 -13.60
N ALA A 113 -18.13 -23.72 -13.29
CA ALA A 113 -18.96 -24.48 -14.23
C ALA A 113 -20.35 -23.87 -14.47
N ARG A 114 -20.75 -22.83 -13.72
CA ARG A 114 -21.96 -22.05 -13.97
C ARG A 114 -21.68 -20.94 -14.98
N ASP A 115 -21.55 -21.30 -16.26
CA ASP A 115 -21.79 -20.33 -17.33
C ASP A 115 -23.28 -19.96 -17.36
N PRO A 116 -23.64 -18.68 -17.61
CA PRO A 116 -25.03 -18.27 -17.73
C PRO A 116 -25.62 -18.94 -18.98
N GLU A 117 -26.73 -19.68 -18.84
CA GLU A 117 -27.44 -20.22 -20.00
C GLU A 117 -27.71 -19.10 -21.02
N PRO A 118 -27.44 -19.31 -22.32
CA PRO A 118 -27.84 -18.35 -23.34
C PRO A 118 -29.38 -18.34 -23.36
N ALA A 119 -29.96 -17.20 -22.98
CA ALA A 119 -31.39 -16.95 -23.08
C ALA A 119 -31.83 -17.08 -24.55
N PHE A 120 -32.31 -18.26 -24.94
CA PHE A 120 -33.00 -18.44 -26.22
C PHE A 120 -34.33 -17.70 -26.16
N SER A 121 -34.31 -16.46 -26.67
CA SER A 121 -35.50 -15.67 -26.95
C SER A 121 -36.36 -16.40 -27.98
N SER A 122 -37.42 -17.04 -27.50
CA SER A 122 -38.47 -17.59 -28.34
C SER A 122 -39.36 -16.46 -28.83
N SER A 123 -38.99 -15.81 -29.92
CA SER A 123 -39.88 -14.92 -30.66
C SER A 123 -40.93 -15.75 -31.37
N LYS A 124 -42.16 -15.80 -30.84
CA LYS A 124 -43.32 -16.31 -31.58
C LYS A 124 -43.85 -15.22 -32.50
N PHE A 125 -43.93 -15.57 -33.77
CA PHE A 125 -44.70 -14.89 -34.82
C PHE A 125 -46.20 -14.92 -34.53
#